data_AF-A0A0Q5UDN0-F1
#
_entry.id   AF-A0A0Q5UDN0-F1
#
_cell.length_a   1.000
_cell.length_b   1.000
_cell.length_c   1.000
_cell.angle_alpha   90.00
_cell.angle_beta   90.00
_cell.angle_gamma   90.00
#
_symmetry.space_group_name_H-M   'P 1'
#
loop_
_entity.id
_entity.type
_entity.pdbx_description
1 polymer ?
#
loop_
_entity_poly.entity_id
_entity_poly.type
_entity_poly.pdbx_seq_one_letter_code
_entity_poly.pdbx_strand_id
1 'polypeptide(L)'
;MKNLRAFLFWLVNIICLLFSISSSAQHKEAGKHSINLHEVQVRYGLDSSKPLSKRITITPDNIIKMFREAGMSPTEHQLTKEELATVVSAISRLPSFYQQVLKQHLKSISFLDNMPNTALTSSITGNETVRLYHITFRSGILHQNISEWVSEKERTCFSETDSTISISIQAGILKAFNYVLLHEGTHVVDGSLQIISADSVAGRPHMNDFTRKFTNGIWTNINTLSFPVTDSLAIKSRFRRDGRRYDNTEALEVYSELMKIPFVSLYSTASWHEDLAEIFTVYYLTKIYNQPFRIIIKKNGKVAGEFEPMKSDLVKSRLSLLHRLYIGPES
;
A
#
# COMPACT_ATOMS: atom_id res chain seq x y z
N MET A 1 -16.65 -14.71 -22.23
CA MET A 1 -15.24 -14.26 -22.20
C MET A 1 -15.00 -12.87 -21.57
N LYS A 2 -15.91 -11.88 -21.69
CA LYS A 2 -15.74 -10.56 -21.04
C LYS A 2 -15.81 -10.60 -19.49
N ASN A 3 -16.54 -11.56 -18.91
CA ASN A 3 -16.71 -11.67 -17.46
C ASN A 3 -15.55 -12.39 -16.73
N LEU A 4 -14.69 -13.12 -17.45
CA LEU A 4 -13.54 -13.83 -16.85
C LEU A 4 -12.35 -12.89 -16.60
N ARG A 5 -12.19 -11.84 -17.43
CA ARG A 5 -11.19 -10.78 -17.24
C ARG A 5 -11.52 -9.85 -16.07
N ALA A 6 -12.81 -9.59 -15.82
CA ALA A 6 -13.25 -8.82 -14.66
C ALA A 6 -13.02 -9.57 -13.33
N PHE A 7 -13.21 -10.90 -13.36
CA PHE A 7 -12.98 -11.77 -12.20
C PHE A 7 -11.49 -11.95 -11.86
N LEU A 8 -10.61 -12.08 -12.87
CA LEU A 8 -9.15 -12.12 -12.66
C LEU A 8 -8.57 -10.80 -12.14
N PHE A 9 -9.11 -9.65 -12.58
CA PHE A 9 -8.68 -8.33 -12.09
C PHE A 9 -9.07 -8.09 -10.62
N TRP A 10 -10.12 -8.79 -10.15
CA TRP A 10 -10.65 -8.70 -8.79
C TRP A 10 -9.83 -9.52 -7.79
N LEU A 11 -9.35 -10.71 -8.17
CA LEU A 11 -8.45 -11.52 -7.34
C LEU A 11 -7.14 -10.76 -7.03
N VAL A 12 -6.65 -9.99 -8.00
CA VAL A 12 -5.34 -9.34 -7.98
C VAL A 12 -5.27 -8.13 -7.02
N ASN A 13 -6.38 -7.40 -6.78
CA ASN A 13 -6.41 -6.35 -5.75
C ASN A 13 -6.54 -6.92 -4.31
N ILE A 14 -6.88 -8.20 -4.19
CA ILE A 14 -7.07 -8.90 -2.92
C ILE A 14 -5.79 -9.64 -2.48
N ILE A 15 -4.78 -9.80 -3.35
CA ILE A 15 -3.55 -10.50 -2.96
C ILE A 15 -2.70 -9.71 -1.93
N CYS A 16 -2.90 -8.40 -1.77
CA CYS A 16 -2.36 -7.66 -0.61
C CYS A 16 -3.09 -8.00 0.72
N LEU A 17 -4.30 -8.58 0.66
CA LEU A 17 -5.16 -8.87 1.82
C LEU A 17 -5.20 -10.36 2.23
N LEU A 18 -4.81 -11.30 1.36
CA LEU A 18 -5.08 -12.73 1.60
C LEU A 18 -4.04 -13.51 2.43
N PHE A 19 -2.93 -12.91 2.87
CA PHE A 19 -1.97 -13.60 3.75
C PHE A 19 -2.04 -13.18 5.22
N SER A 20 -3.10 -12.48 5.63
CA SER A 20 -3.40 -12.22 7.05
C SER A 20 -4.49 -13.15 7.61
N ILE A 21 -5.10 -14.01 6.79
CA ILE A 21 -6.12 -14.97 7.22
C ILE A 21 -5.46 -16.33 7.45
N SER A 22 -4.79 -16.47 8.58
CA SER A 22 -4.47 -17.78 9.17
C SER A 22 -4.54 -17.65 10.68
N SER A 23 -5.73 -17.35 11.17
CA SER A 23 -6.03 -17.51 12.59
C SER A 23 -7.39 -18.19 12.71
N SER A 24 -7.36 -19.51 12.84
CA SER A 24 -8.26 -20.24 13.72
C SER A 24 -7.80 -21.69 13.88
N ALA A 25 -7.60 -22.04 15.16
CA ALA A 25 -7.77 -23.35 15.77
C ALA A 25 -6.79 -24.48 15.39
N GLN A 26 -5.67 -24.53 16.10
CA GLN A 26 -5.40 -25.66 17.00
C GLN A 26 -4.34 -25.27 18.03
N HIS A 27 -4.80 -24.94 19.24
CA HIS A 27 -3.96 -25.00 20.43
C HIS A 27 -3.63 -26.47 20.68
N LYS A 28 -2.42 -26.88 20.30
CA LYS A 28 -1.68 -27.91 21.02
C LYS A 28 -0.42 -27.25 21.56
N GLU A 29 -0.27 -27.33 22.88
CA GLU A 29 0.89 -26.87 23.61
C GLU A 29 2.18 -27.36 22.94
N ALA A 30 2.92 -26.42 22.35
CA ALA A 30 4.33 -26.59 22.05
C ALA A 30 5.03 -25.50 22.86
N GLY A 31 5.93 -25.91 23.75
CA GLY A 31 6.74 -25.00 24.57
C GLY A 31 7.28 -23.87 23.70
N LYS A 32 6.86 -22.64 24.00
CA LYS A 32 7.15 -21.46 23.20
C LYS A 32 8.61 -21.09 23.42
N HIS A 33 9.54 -21.78 22.74
CA HIS A 33 10.81 -21.14 22.41
C HIS A 33 10.46 -19.93 21.55
N SER A 34 10.53 -18.74 22.15
CA SER A 34 10.44 -17.50 21.40
C SER A 34 11.67 -17.45 20.49
N ILE A 35 11.50 -17.90 19.25
CA ILE A 35 12.55 -17.85 18.24
C ILE A 35 12.97 -16.39 18.10
N ASN A 36 14.25 -16.10 18.29
CA ASN A 36 14.77 -14.74 18.19
C ASN A 36 14.83 -14.32 16.71
N LEU A 37 14.64 -13.03 16.41
CA LEU A 37 14.80 -12.44 15.07
C LEU A 37 16.06 -12.95 14.33
N HIS A 38 17.20 -13.07 15.02
CA HIS A 38 18.42 -13.55 14.41
C HIS A 38 18.31 -15.00 13.92
N GLU A 39 17.66 -15.88 14.67
CA GLU A 39 17.48 -17.29 14.29
C GLU A 39 16.57 -17.41 13.06
N VAL A 40 15.51 -16.60 13.00
CA VAL A 40 14.63 -16.52 11.82
C VAL A 40 15.40 -15.98 10.62
N GLN A 41 16.20 -14.92 10.81
CA GLN A 41 17.07 -14.38 9.76
C GLN A 41 18.01 -15.44 9.19
N VAL A 42 18.74 -16.18 10.05
CA VAL A 42 19.64 -17.25 9.62
C VAL A 42 18.89 -18.35 8.89
N ARG A 43 17.76 -18.83 9.45
CA ARG A 43 16.93 -19.88 8.85
C ARG A 43 16.48 -19.54 7.43
N TYR A 44 16.09 -18.29 7.23
CA TYR A 44 15.61 -17.82 5.93
C TYR A 44 16.72 -17.15 5.10
N GLY A 45 17.98 -17.22 5.51
CA GLY A 45 19.12 -16.68 4.74
C GLY A 45 19.08 -15.17 4.55
N LEU A 46 18.52 -14.43 5.51
CA LEU A 46 18.56 -12.97 5.55
C LEU A 46 19.80 -12.50 6.32
N ASP A 47 20.71 -11.83 5.61
CA ASP A 47 21.85 -11.15 6.21
C ASP A 47 21.52 -9.67 6.45
N SER A 48 21.22 -9.34 7.71
CA SER A 48 20.81 -8.00 8.12
C SER A 48 21.94 -6.96 8.06
N SER A 49 23.21 -7.40 7.97
CA SER A 49 24.37 -6.51 7.82
C SER A 49 24.50 -5.93 6.41
N LYS A 50 23.98 -6.64 5.40
CA LYS A 50 24.00 -6.18 4.01
C LYS A 50 23.07 -4.99 3.79
N PRO A 51 23.49 -3.96 3.04
CA PRO A 51 22.62 -2.86 2.68
C PRO A 51 21.46 -3.35 1.80
N LEU A 52 20.31 -2.68 1.88
CA LEU A 52 19.09 -3.05 1.14
C LEU A 52 19.30 -3.10 -0.37
N SER A 53 20.18 -2.25 -0.91
CA SER A 53 20.53 -2.26 -2.34
C SER A 53 21.20 -3.56 -2.81
N LYS A 54 21.79 -4.34 -1.90
CA LYS A 54 22.37 -5.66 -2.20
C LYS A 54 21.35 -6.80 -2.06
N ARG A 55 20.08 -6.48 -1.79
CA ARG A 55 18.96 -7.42 -1.72
C ARG A 55 18.03 -7.33 -2.93
N ILE A 56 18.46 -6.61 -3.97
CA ILE A 56 17.81 -6.63 -5.27
C ILE A 56 18.18 -7.97 -5.93
N THR A 57 17.21 -8.84 -6.10
CA THR A 57 17.41 -10.20 -6.63
C THR A 57 16.34 -10.54 -7.67
N ILE A 58 16.47 -11.73 -8.27
CA ILE A 58 15.37 -12.32 -9.05
C ILE A 58 14.15 -12.55 -8.16
N THR A 59 12.98 -12.61 -8.80
CA THR A 59 11.71 -12.82 -8.10
C THR A 59 11.61 -14.29 -7.66
N PRO A 60 11.26 -14.58 -6.40
CA PRO A 60 11.09 -15.96 -5.95
C PRO A 60 10.06 -16.76 -6.78
N ASP A 61 10.36 -18.03 -7.04
CA ASP A 61 9.52 -18.90 -7.88
C ASP A 61 8.08 -19.02 -7.39
N ASN A 62 7.87 -19.04 -6.07
CA ASN A 62 6.52 -19.10 -5.48
C ASN A 62 5.69 -17.85 -5.83
N ILE A 63 6.33 -16.69 -5.94
CA ILE A 63 5.67 -15.44 -6.35
C ILE A 63 5.33 -15.47 -7.85
N ILE A 64 6.26 -15.94 -8.69
CA ILE A 64 6.01 -16.12 -10.13
C ILE A 64 4.86 -17.12 -10.35
N LYS A 65 4.87 -18.25 -9.63
CA LYS A 65 3.83 -19.27 -9.68
C LYS A 65 2.46 -18.69 -9.31
N MET A 66 2.37 -17.93 -8.22
CA MET A 66 1.12 -17.29 -7.79
C MET A 66 0.52 -16.40 -8.89
N PHE A 67 1.34 -15.61 -9.59
CA PHE A 67 0.86 -14.79 -10.71
C PHE A 67 0.39 -15.65 -11.90
N ARG A 68 1.12 -16.72 -12.24
CA ARG A 68 0.73 -17.65 -13.31
C ARG A 68 -0.58 -18.36 -13.04
N GLU A 69 -0.80 -18.80 -11.80
CA GLU A 69 -2.04 -19.44 -11.36
C GLU A 69 -3.24 -18.48 -11.43
N ALA A 70 -3.01 -17.18 -11.21
CA ALA A 70 -3.98 -16.13 -11.46
C ALA A 70 -4.08 -15.72 -12.95
N GLY A 71 -3.56 -16.52 -13.88
CA GLY A 71 -3.72 -16.38 -15.33
C GLY A 71 -2.86 -15.28 -15.97
N MET A 72 -1.75 -14.92 -15.34
CA MET A 72 -0.81 -13.92 -15.85
C MET A 72 0.48 -14.55 -16.37
N SER A 73 1.24 -13.77 -17.12
CA SER A 73 2.54 -14.18 -17.66
C SER A 73 3.62 -13.17 -17.27
N PRO A 74 3.94 -13.00 -15.97
CA PRO A 74 5.03 -12.12 -15.59
C PRO A 74 6.36 -12.67 -16.07
N THR A 75 7.25 -11.76 -16.44
CA THR A 75 8.64 -12.08 -16.82
C THR A 75 9.59 -11.34 -15.89
N GLU A 76 10.71 -11.99 -15.56
CA GLU A 76 11.75 -11.34 -14.76
C GLU A 76 12.28 -10.11 -15.48
N HIS A 77 12.48 -9.04 -14.70
CA HIS A 77 13.05 -7.81 -15.20
C HIS A 77 14.44 -7.59 -14.60
N GLN A 78 15.46 -7.61 -15.46
CA GLN A 78 16.83 -7.28 -15.08
C GLN A 78 17.03 -5.78 -15.16
N LEU A 79 17.38 -5.15 -14.04
CA LEU A 79 17.55 -3.70 -13.99
C LEU A 79 18.74 -3.24 -14.83
N THR A 80 18.52 -2.18 -15.60
CA THR A 80 19.57 -1.34 -16.18
C THR A 80 20.34 -0.59 -15.08
N LYS A 81 21.46 0.06 -15.45
CA LYS A 81 22.25 0.85 -14.49
C LYS A 81 21.47 2.05 -13.97
N GLU A 82 20.68 2.68 -14.83
CA GLU A 82 19.87 3.86 -14.55
C GLU A 82 18.70 3.52 -13.62
N GLU A 83 18.07 2.37 -13.85
CA GLU A 83 17.04 1.82 -12.97
C GLU A 83 17.60 1.44 -11.60
N LEU A 84 18.75 0.75 -11.57
CA LEU A 84 19.43 0.44 -10.32
C LEU A 84 19.76 1.71 -9.53
N ALA A 85 20.23 2.77 -10.19
CA ALA A 85 20.47 4.07 -9.56
C ALA A 85 19.18 4.69 -9.02
N THR A 86 18.06 4.55 -9.74
CA THR A 86 16.73 4.99 -9.28
C THR A 86 16.31 4.24 -8.02
N VAL A 87 16.50 2.92 -7.97
CA VAL A 87 16.17 2.09 -6.81
C VAL A 87 17.03 2.45 -5.61
N VAL A 88 18.35 2.56 -5.78
CA VAL A 88 19.28 2.93 -4.71
C VAL A 88 18.97 4.33 -4.16
N SER A 89 18.67 5.28 -5.03
CA SER A 89 18.27 6.64 -4.63
C SER A 89 16.99 6.63 -3.80
N ALA A 90 15.97 5.88 -4.21
CA ALA A 90 14.72 5.78 -3.45
C ALA A 90 14.92 5.10 -2.08
N ILE A 91 15.71 4.02 -2.00
CA ILE A 91 16.06 3.37 -0.74
C ILE A 91 16.72 4.37 0.23
N SER A 92 17.64 5.20 -0.27
CA SER A 92 18.35 6.18 0.56
C SER A 92 17.45 7.30 1.09
N ARG A 93 16.31 7.56 0.43
CA ARG A 93 15.33 8.59 0.81
C ARG A 93 14.33 8.12 1.85
N LEU A 94 14.18 6.80 2.06
CA LEU A 94 13.30 6.26 3.07
C LEU A 94 13.64 6.83 4.47
N PRO A 95 12.63 6.98 5.35
CA PRO A 95 12.87 7.32 6.76
C PRO A 95 13.95 6.43 7.37
N SER A 96 14.82 6.97 8.24
CA SER A 96 15.89 6.19 8.87
C SER A 96 15.35 4.96 9.60
N PHE A 97 14.24 5.12 10.31
CA PHE A 97 13.54 4.02 10.98
C PHE A 97 13.08 2.93 9.99
N TYR A 98 12.55 3.32 8.83
CA TYR A 98 12.17 2.38 7.78
C TYR A 98 13.38 1.61 7.25
N GLN A 99 14.50 2.30 7.00
CA GLN A 99 15.73 1.63 6.57
C GLN A 99 16.22 0.60 7.60
N GLN A 100 16.09 0.89 8.90
CA GLN A 100 16.45 -0.04 9.98
C GLN A 100 15.54 -1.27 9.99
N VAL A 101 14.22 -1.08 10.00
CA VAL A 101 13.25 -2.19 10.02
C VAL A 101 13.36 -3.04 8.76
N LEU A 102 13.45 -2.41 7.58
CA LEU A 102 13.64 -3.13 6.32
C LEU A 102 14.97 -3.92 6.32
N LYS A 103 16.07 -3.38 6.89
CA LYS A 103 17.32 -4.14 7.01
C LYS A 103 17.13 -5.41 7.85
N GLN A 104 16.24 -5.40 8.83
CA GLN A 104 15.97 -6.56 9.68
C GLN A 104 14.95 -7.55 9.10
N HIS A 105 14.02 -7.08 8.26
CA HIS A 105 12.84 -7.85 7.87
C HIS A 105 12.64 -8.06 6.37
N LEU A 106 13.24 -7.23 5.50
CA LEU A 106 13.08 -7.33 4.05
C LEU A 106 14.17 -8.24 3.46
N LYS A 107 13.80 -9.46 3.06
CA LYS A 107 14.74 -10.43 2.48
C LYS A 107 15.17 -10.05 1.08
N SER A 108 14.22 -9.68 0.22
CA SER A 108 14.56 -9.24 -1.14
C SER A 108 13.58 -8.24 -1.74
N ILE A 109 14.11 -7.50 -2.71
CA ILE A 109 13.39 -6.63 -3.64
C ILE A 109 13.56 -7.25 -5.03
N SER A 110 12.49 -7.37 -5.80
CA SER A 110 12.58 -7.88 -7.17
C SER A 110 11.66 -7.12 -8.12
N PHE A 111 11.88 -7.29 -9.42
CA PHE A 111 11.15 -6.58 -10.47
C PHE A 111 10.63 -7.55 -11.52
N LEU A 112 9.38 -7.32 -11.94
CA LEU A 112 8.70 -8.08 -12.98
C LEU A 112 8.13 -7.15 -14.04
N ASP A 113 8.25 -7.56 -15.30
CA ASP A 113 7.42 -7.06 -16.39
C ASP A 113 6.07 -7.79 -16.40
N ASN A 114 5.05 -7.17 -16.98
CA ASN A 114 3.71 -7.74 -17.15
C ASN A 114 2.98 -8.13 -15.84
N MET A 115 3.36 -7.50 -14.72
CA MET A 115 2.61 -7.56 -13.46
C MET A 115 1.42 -6.59 -13.50
N PRO A 116 0.19 -6.99 -13.14
CA PRO A 116 -0.98 -6.11 -13.21
C PRO A 116 -1.01 -5.09 -12.07
N ASN A 117 -0.51 -5.48 -10.89
CA ASN A 117 -0.35 -4.61 -9.75
C ASN A 117 0.91 -3.75 -9.89
N THR A 118 0.97 -2.70 -9.08
CA THR A 118 2.15 -1.84 -9.01
C THR A 118 3.27 -2.53 -8.23
N ALA A 119 2.92 -3.18 -7.13
CA ALA A 119 3.82 -3.96 -6.30
C ALA A 119 3.06 -5.04 -5.52
N LEU A 120 3.81 -5.90 -4.85
CA LEU A 120 3.33 -6.95 -3.96
C LEU A 120 4.33 -7.10 -2.81
N THR A 121 3.87 -6.88 -1.58
CA THR A 121 4.57 -7.28 -0.37
C THR A 121 4.05 -8.64 0.11
N SER A 122 4.94 -9.63 0.25
CA SER A 122 4.56 -11.00 0.65
C SER A 122 5.38 -11.50 1.84
N SER A 123 4.70 -12.08 2.83
CA SER A 123 5.36 -12.74 3.97
C SER A 123 6.07 -14.04 3.52
N ILE A 124 7.23 -14.29 4.12
CA ILE A 124 8.06 -15.48 3.89
C ILE A 124 7.87 -16.48 5.02
N THR A 125 7.80 -15.96 6.23
CA THR A 125 7.58 -16.70 7.46
C THR A 125 6.11 -17.11 7.54
N GLY A 126 5.88 -18.36 7.96
CA GLY A 126 4.53 -18.88 8.21
C GLY A 126 3.96 -18.35 9.52
N ASN A 127 3.58 -19.26 10.43
CA ASN A 127 2.99 -18.91 11.73
C ASN A 127 4.01 -18.41 12.78
N GLU A 128 5.18 -17.95 12.35
CA GLU A 128 6.22 -17.44 13.24
C GLU A 128 5.86 -16.04 13.74
N THR A 129 6.30 -15.69 14.95
CA THR A 129 6.04 -14.36 15.51
C THR A 129 6.87 -13.27 14.83
N VAL A 130 8.08 -13.62 14.38
CA VAL A 130 8.93 -12.75 13.56
C VAL A 130 8.52 -12.90 12.10
N ARG A 131 8.28 -11.77 11.42
CA ARG A 131 7.91 -11.76 10.02
C ARG A 131 9.02 -11.28 9.10
N LEU A 132 9.29 -12.03 8.03
CA LEU A 132 10.20 -11.61 6.95
C LEU A 132 9.42 -11.46 5.64
N TYR A 133 9.91 -10.61 4.75
CA TYR A 133 9.16 -10.18 3.57
C TYR A 133 9.97 -10.20 2.27
N HIS A 134 9.26 -10.39 1.17
CA HIS A 134 9.68 -9.98 -0.17
C HIS A 134 8.83 -8.79 -0.62
N ILE A 135 9.42 -7.87 -1.39
CA ILE A 135 8.65 -6.89 -2.16
C ILE A 135 8.98 -7.06 -3.64
N THR A 136 7.96 -7.34 -4.44
CA THR A 136 8.06 -7.46 -5.90
C THR A 136 7.38 -6.27 -6.55
N PHE A 137 8.08 -5.54 -7.39
CA PHE A 137 7.57 -4.36 -8.09
C PHE A 137 7.33 -4.65 -9.57
N ARG A 138 6.34 -3.98 -10.16
CA ARG A 138 6.24 -3.86 -11.61
C ARG A 138 7.35 -2.92 -12.12
N SER A 139 8.23 -3.41 -12.98
CA SER A 139 9.36 -2.67 -13.55
C SER A 139 8.98 -1.29 -14.13
N GLY A 140 7.85 -1.21 -14.83
CA GLY A 140 7.40 0.01 -15.52
C GLY A 140 7.29 1.25 -14.63
N ILE A 141 7.14 1.11 -13.31
CA ILE A 141 7.12 2.26 -12.38
C ILE A 141 8.44 3.02 -12.31
N LEU A 142 9.55 2.41 -12.71
CA LEU A 142 10.88 3.04 -12.69
C LEU A 142 10.99 4.15 -13.74
N HIS A 143 10.15 4.11 -14.77
CA HIS A 143 10.12 5.10 -15.86
C HIS A 143 9.13 6.24 -15.64
N GLN A 144 8.26 6.14 -14.63
CA GLN A 144 7.22 7.13 -14.34
C GLN A 144 7.66 8.07 -13.21
N ASN A 145 7.18 9.32 -13.26
CA ASN A 145 7.09 10.16 -12.07
C ASN A 145 5.81 9.88 -11.26
N ILE A 146 5.72 10.38 -10.04
CA ILE A 146 4.57 10.14 -9.16
C ILE A 146 3.28 10.69 -9.78
N SER A 147 3.30 11.88 -10.41
CA SER A 147 2.09 12.46 -11.03
C SER A 147 1.53 11.56 -12.14
N GLU A 148 2.39 11.03 -13.01
CA GLU A 148 2.02 10.10 -14.09
C GLU A 148 1.39 8.83 -13.52
N TRP A 149 2.13 8.17 -12.62
CA TRP A 149 1.69 6.89 -12.06
C TRP A 149 0.40 7.02 -11.25
N VAL A 150 0.29 8.01 -10.35
CA VAL A 150 -0.94 8.19 -9.56
C VAL A 150 -2.10 8.56 -10.47
N SER A 151 -1.90 9.43 -11.47
CA SER A 151 -2.96 9.77 -12.45
C SER A 151 -3.44 8.54 -13.22
N GLU A 152 -2.54 7.64 -13.62
CA GLU A 152 -2.91 6.37 -14.26
C GLU A 152 -3.68 5.45 -13.31
N LYS A 153 -3.17 5.23 -12.09
CA LYS A 153 -3.83 4.42 -11.06
C LYS A 153 -5.24 4.93 -10.78
N GLU A 154 -5.38 6.24 -10.61
CA GLU A 154 -6.63 6.89 -10.25
C GLU A 154 -7.64 6.87 -11.39
N ARG A 155 -7.20 7.06 -12.65
CA ARG A 155 -8.09 6.92 -13.83
C ARG A 155 -8.73 5.55 -13.92
N THR A 156 -8.12 4.49 -13.36
CA THR A 156 -8.75 3.17 -13.36
C THR A 156 -10.08 3.12 -12.59
N CYS A 157 -10.32 4.08 -11.67
CA CYS A 157 -11.57 4.26 -10.95
C CYS A 157 -12.71 4.81 -11.82
N PHE A 158 -12.42 5.33 -13.01
CA PHE A 158 -13.40 5.99 -13.86
C PHE A 158 -13.53 5.29 -15.21
N SER A 159 -14.71 5.40 -15.80
CA SER A 159 -14.98 5.04 -17.19
C SER A 159 -14.99 6.32 -18.00
N GLU A 160 -14.32 6.32 -19.16
CA GLU A 160 -14.23 7.49 -20.04
C GLU A 160 -15.51 7.61 -20.89
N THR A 161 -16.55 8.22 -20.33
CA THR A 161 -17.85 8.41 -20.99
C THR A 161 -18.02 9.82 -21.57
N ASP A 162 -17.41 10.84 -20.95
CA ASP A 162 -17.32 12.21 -21.47
C ASP A 162 -15.85 12.58 -21.76
N SER A 163 -15.48 12.68 -23.04
CA SER A 163 -14.12 13.02 -23.45
C SER A 163 -13.68 14.46 -23.11
N THR A 164 -14.63 15.33 -22.73
CA THR A 164 -14.32 16.70 -22.29
C THR A 164 -13.81 16.76 -20.85
N ILE A 165 -13.99 15.68 -20.10
CA ILE A 165 -13.58 15.57 -18.70
C ILE A 165 -12.26 14.81 -18.59
N SER A 166 -11.29 15.43 -17.90
CA SER A 166 -10.03 14.78 -17.56
C SER A 166 -9.74 14.87 -16.06
N ILE A 167 -9.18 13.80 -15.53
CA ILE A 167 -8.84 13.63 -14.12
C ILE A 167 -7.33 13.39 -14.06
N SER A 168 -6.63 14.17 -13.25
CA SER A 168 -5.18 14.04 -13.07
C SER A 168 -4.79 14.35 -11.64
N ILE A 169 -3.75 13.70 -11.15
CA ILE A 169 -3.17 13.95 -9.84
C ILE A 169 -1.81 14.63 -10.03
N GLN A 170 -1.69 15.84 -9.53
CA GLN A 170 -0.42 16.56 -9.46
C GLN A 170 0.30 16.16 -8.16
N ALA A 171 1.25 15.23 -8.30
CA ALA A 171 1.97 14.63 -7.18
C ALA A 171 3.50 14.86 -7.22
N GLY A 172 3.95 15.78 -8.08
CA GLY A 172 5.36 16.14 -8.24
C GLY A 172 6.12 15.31 -9.27
N ILE A 173 7.43 15.57 -9.37
CA ILE A 173 8.32 15.05 -10.43
C ILE A 173 9.26 13.93 -9.95
N LEU A 174 9.23 13.61 -8.66
CA LEU A 174 9.99 12.47 -8.14
C LEU A 174 9.56 11.19 -8.85
N LYS A 175 10.47 10.23 -8.97
CA LYS A 175 10.17 8.91 -9.56
C LYS A 175 9.08 8.21 -8.75
N ALA A 176 8.11 7.60 -9.44
CA ALA A 176 6.98 6.88 -8.84
C ALA A 176 7.45 5.83 -7.82
N PHE A 177 8.58 5.19 -8.10
CA PHE A 177 9.21 4.23 -7.19
C PHE A 177 9.45 4.78 -5.76
N ASN A 178 9.68 6.08 -5.56
CA ASN A 178 9.80 6.66 -4.21
C ASN A 178 8.48 6.53 -3.41
N TYR A 179 7.35 6.78 -4.07
CA TYR A 179 6.03 6.66 -3.46
C TYR A 179 5.72 5.19 -3.17
N VAL A 180 5.87 4.33 -4.19
CA VAL A 180 5.50 2.92 -4.08
C VAL A 180 6.40 2.20 -3.06
N LEU A 181 7.71 2.47 -3.04
CA LEU A 181 8.61 1.87 -2.05
C LEU A 181 8.26 2.29 -0.62
N LEU A 182 7.86 3.55 -0.39
CA LEU A 182 7.46 4.00 0.94
C LEU A 182 6.13 3.35 1.37
N HIS A 183 5.20 3.22 0.44
CA HIS A 183 3.93 2.53 0.65
C HIS A 183 4.15 1.06 1.04
N GLU A 184 4.87 0.29 0.20
CA GLU A 184 5.16 -1.12 0.47
C GLU A 184 6.06 -1.31 1.70
N GLY A 185 7.01 -0.38 1.91
CA GLY A 185 7.83 -0.34 3.12
C GLY A 185 6.99 -0.14 4.38
N THR A 186 5.87 0.58 4.29
CA THR A 186 4.94 0.74 5.42
C THR A 186 4.26 -0.57 5.76
N HIS A 187 3.88 -1.40 4.77
CA HIS A 187 3.35 -2.75 5.04
C HIS A 187 4.36 -3.65 5.74
N VAL A 188 5.64 -3.58 5.38
CA VAL A 188 6.70 -4.31 6.09
C VAL A 188 6.87 -3.79 7.51
N VAL A 189 6.95 -2.47 7.70
CA VAL A 189 7.09 -1.86 9.04
C VAL A 189 5.91 -2.19 9.94
N ASP A 190 4.69 -2.03 9.44
CA ASP A 190 3.46 -2.36 10.13
C ASP A 190 3.44 -3.84 10.53
N GLY A 191 3.68 -4.74 9.56
CA GLY A 191 3.63 -6.17 9.78
C GLY A 191 4.73 -6.70 10.72
N SER A 192 5.94 -6.15 10.63
CA SER A 192 7.08 -6.53 11.50
C SER A 192 6.92 -6.08 12.94
N LEU A 193 6.34 -4.88 13.15
CA LEU A 193 6.23 -4.27 14.47
C LEU A 193 4.82 -4.35 15.05
N GLN A 194 3.88 -4.95 14.31
CA GLN A 194 2.47 -5.11 14.67
C GLN A 194 1.81 -3.77 15.05
N ILE A 195 2.09 -2.72 14.28
CA ILE A 195 1.63 -1.35 14.55
C ILE A 195 0.10 -1.30 14.53
N ILE A 196 -0.50 -1.71 13.42
CA ILE A 196 -1.90 -2.08 13.31
C ILE A 196 -2.01 -3.58 13.55
N SER A 197 -2.58 -3.95 14.69
CA SER A 197 -2.82 -5.34 15.05
C SER A 197 -4.18 -5.50 15.71
N ALA A 198 -4.87 -6.56 15.30
CA ALA A 198 -6.08 -7.04 15.93
C ALA A 198 -5.94 -8.55 16.12
N ASP A 199 -5.54 -8.95 17.31
CA ASP A 199 -5.55 -10.36 17.70
C ASP A 199 -6.98 -10.77 18.03
N SER A 200 -7.34 -12.03 17.81
CA SER A 200 -8.63 -12.55 18.29
C SER A 200 -8.44 -13.22 19.64
N VAL A 201 -8.92 -12.58 20.72
CA VAL A 201 -8.97 -13.18 22.05
C VAL A 201 -10.40 -13.63 22.30
N ALA A 202 -10.61 -14.94 22.49
CA ALA A 202 -11.93 -15.56 22.64
C ALA A 202 -12.93 -15.20 21.52
N GLY A 203 -12.45 -15.12 20.27
CA GLY A 203 -13.26 -14.78 19.09
C GLY A 203 -13.62 -13.30 18.96
N ARG A 204 -13.09 -12.42 19.82
CA ARG A 204 -13.27 -10.96 19.73
C ARG A 204 -11.97 -10.28 19.30
N PRO A 205 -12.01 -9.32 18.37
CA PRO A 205 -10.83 -8.55 17.99
C PRO A 205 -10.37 -7.69 19.17
N HIS A 206 -9.15 -7.95 19.63
CA HIS A 206 -8.42 -7.18 20.62
C HIS A 206 -7.39 -6.32 19.89
N MET A 207 -7.78 -5.06 19.64
CA MET A 207 -6.94 -4.06 18.99
C MET A 207 -5.97 -3.44 19.99
N ASN A 208 -4.71 -3.23 19.59
CA ASN A 208 -3.77 -2.45 20.39
C ASN A 208 -4.19 -0.96 20.47
N ASP A 209 -3.54 -0.16 21.34
CA ASP A 209 -3.94 1.24 21.54
C ASP A 209 -3.82 2.11 20.29
N PHE A 210 -2.75 1.92 19.52
CA PHE A 210 -2.56 2.63 18.26
C PHE A 210 -3.71 2.32 17.29
N THR A 211 -4.01 1.05 17.09
CA THR A 211 -5.06 0.56 16.19
C THR A 211 -6.39 1.17 16.59
N ARG A 212 -6.78 1.10 17.87
CA ARG A 212 -8.03 1.72 18.35
C ARG A 212 -8.10 3.21 18.03
N LYS A 213 -7.04 3.97 18.27
CA LYS A 213 -7.00 5.42 17.98
C LYS A 213 -7.05 5.70 16.48
N PHE A 214 -6.32 4.93 15.68
CA PHE A 214 -6.23 5.10 14.24
C PHE A 214 -7.55 4.76 13.51
N THR A 215 -8.27 3.76 14.03
CA THR A 215 -9.52 3.25 13.44
C THR A 215 -10.77 3.88 14.01
N ASN A 216 -10.67 4.59 15.14
CA ASN A 216 -11.82 5.14 15.86
C ASN A 216 -12.72 5.98 14.94
N GLY A 217 -13.99 5.59 14.83
CA GLY A 217 -14.98 6.26 13.99
C GLY A 217 -14.79 6.09 12.48
N ILE A 218 -13.80 5.31 12.03
CA ILE A 218 -13.47 5.10 10.61
C ILE A 218 -13.66 3.64 10.22
N TRP A 219 -13.02 2.72 10.94
CA TRP A 219 -12.97 1.30 10.65
C TRP A 219 -13.57 0.47 11.79
N THR A 220 -14.47 -0.45 11.47
CA THR A 220 -14.97 -1.45 12.43
C THR A 220 -14.12 -2.72 12.43
N ASN A 221 -13.52 -3.04 11.28
CA ASN A 221 -12.53 -4.10 11.10
C ASN A 221 -11.65 -3.76 9.88
N ILE A 222 -10.81 -4.72 9.45
CA ILE A 222 -9.81 -4.57 8.39
C ILE A 222 -10.34 -3.85 7.14
N ASN A 223 -11.55 -4.17 6.68
CA ASN A 223 -12.10 -3.67 5.40
C ASN A 223 -13.51 -3.08 5.51
N THR A 224 -14.09 -3.06 6.70
CA THR A 224 -15.45 -2.53 6.95
C THR A 224 -15.37 -1.17 7.62
N LEU A 225 -16.02 -0.18 7.02
CA LEU A 225 -16.09 1.19 7.54
C LEU A 225 -17.14 1.31 8.65
N SER A 226 -17.00 2.33 9.50
CA SER A 226 -17.98 2.70 10.51
C SER A 226 -19.07 3.63 9.94
N PHE A 227 -20.31 3.44 10.40
CA PHE A 227 -21.48 4.27 10.09
C PHE A 227 -21.33 5.61 10.83
N PRO A 228 -20.74 6.65 10.20
CA PRO A 228 -21.45 7.46 9.21
C PRO A 228 -20.73 7.63 7.86
N VAL A 229 -19.58 6.95 7.66
CA VAL A 229 -18.76 7.07 6.44
C VAL A 229 -19.38 6.33 5.25
N THR A 230 -20.38 5.48 5.49
CA THR A 230 -20.88 4.46 4.55
C THR A 230 -21.76 4.97 3.40
N ASP A 231 -22.22 6.22 3.40
CA ASP A 231 -23.04 6.77 2.30
C ASP A 231 -22.31 7.76 1.38
N SER A 232 -21.01 7.98 1.62
CA SER A 232 -20.20 8.83 0.75
C SER A 232 -20.01 8.20 -0.64
N LEU A 233 -20.16 9.00 -1.70
CA LEU A 233 -19.88 8.54 -3.06
C LEU A 233 -18.41 8.08 -3.19
N ALA A 234 -17.48 8.71 -2.47
CA ALA A 234 -16.05 8.40 -2.51
C ALA A 234 -15.70 6.97 -2.07
N ILE A 235 -16.54 6.34 -1.24
CA ILE A 235 -16.31 4.96 -0.78
C ILE A 235 -17.02 3.90 -1.64
N LYS A 236 -17.62 4.31 -2.77
CA LYS A 236 -18.22 3.39 -3.76
C LYS A 236 -17.22 3.01 -4.86
N SER A 237 -15.92 3.30 -4.65
CA SER A 237 -14.87 3.15 -5.65
C SER A 237 -14.49 1.68 -5.83
N ARG A 238 -14.03 1.33 -7.03
CA ARG A 238 -13.62 -0.03 -7.41
C ARG A 238 -12.53 -0.66 -6.53
N PHE A 239 -11.86 0.13 -5.69
CA PHE A 239 -10.88 -0.38 -4.74
C PHE A 239 -11.52 -1.13 -3.57
N ARG A 240 -12.83 -0.97 -3.38
CA ARG A 240 -13.61 -1.73 -2.39
C ARG A 240 -14.31 -2.92 -3.03
N ARG A 241 -14.55 -3.96 -2.21
CA ARG A 241 -15.11 -5.27 -2.62
C ARG A 241 -16.40 -5.15 -3.45
N ASP A 242 -17.32 -4.31 -2.98
CA ASP A 242 -18.63 -4.04 -3.61
C ASP A 242 -18.65 -2.69 -4.36
N GLY A 243 -17.47 -2.17 -4.68
CA GLY A 243 -17.32 -0.90 -5.38
C GLY A 243 -17.47 -1.01 -6.89
N ARG A 244 -17.48 0.14 -7.57
CA ARG A 244 -17.63 0.24 -9.03
C ARG A 244 -16.63 1.22 -9.63
N ARG A 245 -16.48 1.15 -10.95
CA ARG A 245 -15.97 2.30 -11.69
C ARG A 245 -17.05 3.38 -11.70
N TYR A 246 -16.62 4.62 -11.48
CA TYR A 246 -17.44 5.79 -11.68
C TYR A 246 -17.55 6.12 -13.17
N ASP A 247 -18.59 6.83 -13.54
CA ASP A 247 -18.60 7.63 -14.76
C ASP A 247 -17.68 8.85 -14.53
N ASN A 248 -16.88 9.26 -15.51
CA ASN A 248 -15.96 10.38 -15.31
C ASN A 248 -16.69 11.72 -15.07
N THR A 249 -17.97 11.83 -15.43
CA THR A 249 -18.83 12.97 -15.06
C THR A 249 -19.08 13.08 -13.55
N GLU A 250 -18.98 11.98 -12.80
CA GLU A 250 -19.14 11.95 -11.34
C GLU A 250 -17.91 12.48 -10.59
N ALA A 251 -16.78 12.68 -11.27
CA ALA A 251 -15.49 12.94 -10.63
C ALA A 251 -15.54 14.12 -9.65
N LEU A 252 -16.21 15.22 -10.02
CA LEU A 252 -16.30 16.41 -9.16
C LEU A 252 -16.99 16.10 -7.84
N GLU A 253 -18.08 15.35 -7.88
CA GLU A 253 -18.82 14.92 -6.69
C GLU A 253 -17.99 13.91 -5.88
N VAL A 254 -17.41 12.90 -6.53
CA VAL A 254 -16.55 11.89 -5.88
C VAL A 254 -15.46 12.54 -5.03
N TYR A 255 -14.72 13.51 -5.59
CA TYR A 255 -13.62 14.14 -4.85
C TYR A 255 -14.08 15.21 -3.88
N SER A 256 -15.21 15.88 -4.13
CA SER A 256 -15.86 16.74 -3.13
C SER A 256 -16.27 15.94 -1.89
N GLU A 257 -16.82 14.74 -2.10
CA GLU A 257 -17.16 13.80 -1.03
C GLU A 257 -15.93 13.21 -0.33
N LEU A 258 -14.84 12.94 -1.06
CA LEU A 258 -13.57 12.50 -0.47
C LEU A 258 -13.04 13.52 0.54
N MET A 259 -13.19 14.82 0.28
CA MET A 259 -12.74 15.87 1.20
C MET A 259 -13.53 15.90 2.53
N LYS A 260 -14.70 15.27 2.59
CA LYS A 260 -15.57 15.20 3.77
C LYS A 260 -15.33 13.95 4.62
N ILE A 261 -14.40 13.10 4.24
CA ILE A 261 -14.05 11.86 4.95
C ILE A 261 -12.54 11.83 5.27
N PRO A 262 -12.09 11.05 6.27
CA PRO A 262 -10.73 11.13 6.79
C PRO A 262 -9.67 10.37 5.95
N PHE A 263 -9.80 10.34 4.62
CA PHE A 263 -8.93 9.58 3.72
C PHE A 263 -8.15 10.49 2.77
N VAL A 264 -6.92 10.10 2.43
CA VAL A 264 -6.06 10.88 1.51
C VAL A 264 -6.23 10.51 0.03
N SER A 265 -6.80 9.36 -0.27
CA SER A 265 -7.03 8.86 -1.62
C SER A 265 -8.23 7.92 -1.64
N LEU A 266 -8.82 7.68 -2.82
CA LEU A 266 -9.85 6.65 -2.97
C LEU A 266 -9.29 5.26 -2.59
N TYR A 267 -8.00 5.01 -2.87
CA TYR A 267 -7.34 3.75 -2.51
C TYR A 267 -7.20 3.55 -1.00
N SER A 268 -7.01 4.63 -0.23
CA SER A 268 -6.99 4.57 1.24
C SER A 268 -8.27 3.96 1.82
N THR A 269 -9.38 3.99 1.09
CA THR A 269 -10.65 3.40 1.51
C THR A 269 -10.71 1.88 1.37
N ALA A 270 -9.68 1.22 0.84
CA ALA A 270 -9.70 -0.23 0.57
C ALA A 270 -9.63 -1.07 1.85
N SER A 271 -8.72 -0.72 2.76
CA SER A 271 -8.55 -1.36 4.07
C SER A 271 -7.83 -0.43 5.03
N TRP A 272 -7.83 -0.74 6.33
CA TRP A 272 -7.07 0.04 7.32
C TRP A 272 -5.54 -0.01 7.15
N HIS A 273 -5.01 -1.02 6.44
CA HIS A 273 -3.58 -1.17 6.17
C HIS A 273 -3.21 -0.28 4.97
N GLU A 274 -4.07 -0.26 3.95
CA GLU A 274 -3.92 0.67 2.83
C GLU A 274 -4.10 2.12 3.27
N ASP A 275 -5.03 2.38 4.19
CA ASP A 275 -5.21 3.69 4.82
C ASP A 275 -3.93 4.16 5.51
N LEU A 276 -3.31 3.30 6.36
CA LEU A 276 -2.05 3.63 7.04
C LEU A 276 -0.91 3.88 6.04
N ALA A 277 -0.75 2.99 5.06
CA ALA A 277 0.31 3.10 4.06
C ALA A 277 0.15 4.35 3.19
N GLU A 278 -1.07 4.66 2.75
CA GLU A 278 -1.37 5.83 1.93
C GLU A 278 -1.24 7.14 2.72
N ILE A 279 -1.84 7.25 3.91
CA ILE A 279 -1.77 8.50 4.68
C ILE A 279 -0.32 8.84 5.06
N PHE A 280 0.47 7.83 5.42
CA PHE A 280 1.89 8.02 5.70
C PHE A 280 2.67 8.43 4.46
N THR A 281 2.44 7.76 3.32
CA THR A 281 3.14 8.04 2.07
C THR A 281 2.82 9.44 1.55
N VAL A 282 1.54 9.84 1.53
CA VAL A 282 1.11 11.18 1.09
C VAL A 282 1.58 12.25 2.07
N TYR A 283 1.60 11.99 3.37
CA TYR A 283 2.23 12.90 4.34
C TYR A 283 3.71 13.10 4.01
N TYR A 284 4.48 12.04 3.82
CA TYR A 284 5.91 12.14 3.55
C TYR A 284 6.19 12.86 2.23
N LEU A 285 5.41 12.53 1.20
CA LEU A 285 5.46 13.20 -0.10
C LEU A 285 5.28 14.72 0.04
N THR A 286 4.26 15.14 0.79
CA THR A 286 3.87 16.55 0.87
C THR A 286 4.66 17.36 1.90
N LYS A 287 5.01 16.77 3.04
CA LYS A 287 5.65 17.46 4.16
C LYS A 287 7.16 17.31 4.22
N ILE A 288 7.70 16.21 3.71
CA ILE A 288 9.12 15.90 3.81
C ILE A 288 9.80 16.03 2.45
N TYR A 289 9.19 15.50 1.39
CA TYR A 289 9.71 15.59 0.03
C TYR A 289 9.28 16.86 -0.72
N ASN A 290 8.45 17.70 -0.09
CA ASN A 290 7.97 18.98 -0.63
C ASN A 290 7.38 18.86 -2.04
N GLN A 291 6.69 17.74 -2.34
CA GLN A 291 5.94 17.57 -3.57
C GLN A 291 4.45 17.90 -3.34
N PRO A 292 3.72 18.36 -4.35
CA PRO A 292 2.27 18.52 -4.21
C PRO A 292 1.58 17.14 -4.08
N PHE A 293 0.32 17.14 -3.66
CA PHE A 293 -0.61 16.03 -3.91
C PHE A 293 -2.01 16.62 -4.11
N ARG A 294 -2.35 16.93 -5.35
CA ARG A 294 -3.57 17.65 -5.72
C ARG A 294 -4.34 16.92 -6.80
N ILE A 295 -5.61 16.69 -6.56
CA ILE A 295 -6.53 16.12 -7.54
C ILE A 295 -7.07 17.27 -8.39
N ILE A 296 -6.88 17.20 -9.71
CA ILE A 296 -7.33 18.20 -10.66
C ILE A 296 -8.33 17.57 -11.61
N ILE A 297 -9.52 18.17 -11.67
CA ILE A 297 -10.56 17.83 -12.63
C ILE A 297 -10.69 18.98 -13.60
N LYS A 298 -10.60 18.68 -14.89
CA LYS A 298 -10.87 19.66 -15.95
C LYS A 298 -12.09 19.25 -16.76
N LYS A 299 -12.88 20.24 -17.16
CA LYS A 299 -13.97 20.11 -18.14
C LYS A 299 -13.74 21.10 -19.27
N ASN A 300 -13.74 20.63 -20.52
CA ASN A 300 -13.41 21.45 -21.70
C ASN A 300 -12.04 22.16 -21.55
N GLY A 301 -11.05 21.46 -21.00
CA GLY A 301 -9.70 21.97 -20.77
C GLY A 301 -9.55 22.97 -19.61
N LYS A 302 -10.66 23.45 -19.01
CA LYS A 302 -10.65 24.38 -17.87
C LYS A 302 -10.78 23.63 -16.55
N VAL A 303 -10.09 24.09 -15.50
CA VAL A 303 -10.20 23.49 -14.15
C VAL A 303 -11.63 23.67 -13.64
N ALA A 304 -12.30 22.55 -13.36
CA ALA A 304 -13.63 22.48 -12.80
C ALA A 304 -13.61 22.18 -11.29
N GLY A 305 -12.54 21.54 -10.80
CA GLY A 305 -12.32 21.27 -9.38
C GLY A 305 -10.85 20.98 -9.08
N GLU A 306 -10.41 21.42 -7.89
CA GLU A 306 -9.09 21.15 -7.34
C GLU A 306 -9.25 20.75 -5.87
N PHE A 307 -8.69 19.60 -5.49
CA PHE A 307 -8.82 19.04 -4.15
C PHE A 307 -7.45 18.64 -3.60
N GLU A 308 -7.21 18.96 -2.33
CA GLU A 308 -5.95 18.67 -1.64
C GLU A 308 -6.25 17.93 -0.32
N PRO A 309 -6.28 16.58 -0.33
CA PRO A 309 -6.69 15.79 0.84
C PRO A 309 -5.91 16.11 2.12
N MET A 310 -4.61 16.42 1.99
CA MET A 310 -3.76 16.84 3.12
C MET A 310 -4.13 18.19 3.75
N LYS A 311 -5.00 18.99 3.10
CA LYS A 311 -5.58 20.20 3.68
C LYS A 311 -6.86 19.95 4.46
N SER A 312 -7.47 18.77 4.36
CA SER A 312 -8.66 18.39 5.15
C SER A 312 -8.34 18.32 6.65
N ASP A 313 -9.16 18.92 7.49
CA ASP A 313 -8.97 18.87 8.94
C ASP A 313 -9.20 17.45 9.50
N LEU A 314 -10.07 16.66 8.84
CA LEU A 314 -10.27 15.25 9.16
C LEU A 314 -8.99 14.44 8.95
N VAL A 315 -8.29 14.66 7.82
CA VAL A 315 -6.98 14.03 7.55
C VAL A 315 -5.92 14.55 8.52
N LYS A 316 -5.83 15.88 8.73
CA LYS A 316 -4.83 16.49 9.63
C LYS A 316 -4.94 15.95 11.06
N SER A 317 -6.16 15.74 11.56
CA SER A 317 -6.39 15.22 12.91
C SER A 317 -5.71 13.87 13.19
N ARG A 318 -5.42 13.10 12.13
CA ARG A 318 -4.81 11.77 12.20
C ARG A 318 -3.28 11.80 12.11
N LEU A 319 -2.69 12.90 11.65
CA LEU A 319 -1.26 12.95 11.36
C LEU A 319 -0.38 12.83 12.61
N SER A 320 -0.89 13.26 13.77
CA SER A 320 -0.19 13.10 15.07
C SER A 320 0.00 11.62 15.43
N LEU A 321 -0.91 10.75 15.02
CA LEU A 321 -0.79 9.30 15.27
C LEU A 321 0.41 8.72 14.50
N LEU A 322 0.73 9.27 13.33
CA LEU A 322 1.80 8.75 12.48
C LEU A 322 3.18 8.84 13.14
N HIS A 323 3.36 9.60 14.22
CA HIS A 323 4.63 9.73 14.95
C HIS A 323 5.29 8.37 15.25
N ARG A 324 4.47 7.33 15.55
CA ARG A 324 4.95 5.96 15.80
C ARG A 324 5.72 5.33 14.63
N LEU A 325 5.50 5.80 13.40
CA LEU A 325 6.20 5.36 12.18
C LEU A 325 7.55 6.09 11.97
N TYR A 326 7.88 7.10 12.78
CA TYR A 326 9.15 7.85 12.67
C TYR A 326 10.19 7.43 13.71
N ILE A 327 9.73 7.12 14.92
CA ILE A 327 10.55 6.99 16.12
C ILE A 327 10.57 5.57 16.72
N GLY A 328 9.68 4.69 16.26
CA GLY A 328 9.49 3.36 16.83
C GLY A 328 8.62 3.33 18.10
N PRO A 329 8.34 2.12 18.65
CA PRO A 329 7.40 1.93 19.74
C PRO A 329 7.90 2.32 21.16
N GLU A 330 9.16 2.76 21.31
CA GLU A 330 9.78 3.04 22.63
C GLU A 330 10.17 4.52 22.86
N SER A 331 9.47 5.48 22.25
CA SER A 331 9.61 6.91 22.65
C SER A 331 8.38 7.48 23.32
#